data_AF-K1QTB5-F1
#
_entry.id   AF-K1QTB5-F1
#
_cell.length_a   1.000
_cell.length_b   1.000
_cell.length_c   1.000
_cell.angle_alpha   90.00
_cell.angle_beta   90.00
_cell.angle_gamma   90.00
#
_symmetry.space_group_name_H-M   'P 1'
#
loop_
_entity.id
_entity.type
_entity.pdbx_description
1 polymer ?
#
loop_
_entity_poly.entity_id
_entity_poly.type
_entity_poly.pdbx_seq_one_letter_code
_entity_poly.pdbx_strand_id
1 'polypeptide(L)'
;MSERGNVATRSRACSETYQFGPWNMLSVKSHILTSEGPARQRFESQLELPQVPEMIFADNVLRVVHSDGMSERGNVATRSRACSETYQFGPWNMLSVKSHILTSEGPARQRFESQLELPQVPEMIFADNVLRVVHSDGYGIEFNALDALKRVDAHHDPLKVAVSQAWREARSDCEHINDVVKPFDWTFTTDYKGTLIENANKKITVSETTERIDIEKLKVREKILFYEDMLLFEDELADNGTSLLNVRMRVMPSGFFILLRFFMRVDNVMIRVNDTRLHYQSGKNYMLREFSTKDDHVKDIKVSPHLFTDPNEIANHLTLRKEVFEKLQFPETIHVHGASLLNVRMRVMPSGFFILLRFFMRVDNVMIRVNDTRLHYQAGKNYMLREFSTKDDQVKDIKVSPHLFTDPNEIANHLTLRKEVFEKLQFPETSSDEKS
;
A
#
# COMPACT_ATOMS: atom_id res chain seq x y z
N MET A 1 29.68 18.77 23.34
CA MET A 1 29.18 17.60 24.10
C MET A 1 27.75 17.87 24.57
N SER A 2 26.77 17.30 23.89
CA SER A 2 25.62 16.61 24.50
C SER A 2 24.66 16.21 23.39
N GLU A 3 24.71 14.92 23.04
CA GLU A 3 23.76 14.25 22.18
C GLU A 3 22.37 14.29 22.82
N ARG A 4 21.32 14.68 22.08
CA ARG A 4 19.93 14.36 22.41
C ARG A 4 19.37 13.49 21.31
N GLY A 5 19.13 12.24 21.69
CA GLY A 5 18.80 11.14 20.81
C GLY A 5 17.40 11.21 20.20
N ASN A 6 17.33 10.47 19.08
CA ASN A 6 16.19 10.14 18.24
C ASN A 6 14.85 9.96 18.98
N VAL A 7 13.86 10.75 18.57
CA VAL A 7 12.45 10.47 18.80
C VAL A 7 11.98 9.53 17.67
N ALA A 8 11.86 8.25 17.98
CA ALA A 8 11.31 7.25 17.08
C ALA A 8 9.81 7.52 16.84
N THR A 9 9.43 7.70 15.58
CA THR A 9 8.07 7.87 15.11
C THR A 9 7.29 6.57 15.32
N ARG A 10 6.28 6.58 16.22
CA ARG A 10 5.42 5.42 16.48
C ARG A 10 4.44 5.22 15.33
N SER A 11 4.58 4.11 14.60
CA SER A 11 3.56 3.57 13.68
C SER A 11 2.36 3.05 14.47
N ARG A 12 1.13 3.46 14.10
CA ARG A 12 -0.11 3.10 14.80
C ARG A 12 -0.40 1.59 14.69
N ALA A 13 -0.31 0.87 15.80
CA ALA A 13 -0.87 -0.47 15.95
C ALA A 13 -2.40 -0.40 16.15
N CYS A 14 -3.14 -1.31 15.53
CA CYS A 14 -4.58 -1.46 15.75
C CYS A 14 -4.80 -2.43 16.91
N SER A 15 -5.40 -1.95 18.00
CA SER A 15 -5.71 -2.76 19.18
C SER A 15 -7.22 -2.97 19.32
N GLU A 16 -7.65 -4.23 19.43
CA GLU A 16 -9.02 -4.63 19.70
C GLU A 16 -9.09 -5.29 21.08
N THR A 17 -10.01 -4.85 21.94
CA THR A 17 -10.22 -5.43 23.27
C THR A 17 -11.59 -6.08 23.33
N TYR A 18 -11.64 -7.31 23.84
CA TYR A 18 -12.87 -8.07 24.06
C TYR A 18 -12.97 -8.45 25.54
N GLN A 19 -14.17 -8.36 26.10
CA GLN A 19 -14.47 -8.82 27.45
C GLN A 19 -15.49 -9.97 27.39
N PHE A 20 -15.19 -11.06 28.10
CA PHE A 20 -16.08 -12.20 28.24
C PHE A 20 -16.09 -12.69 29.70
N GLY A 21 -17.10 -12.29 30.47
CA GLY A 21 -17.15 -12.57 31.90
C GLY A 21 -15.90 -12.03 32.61
N PRO A 22 -15.14 -12.87 33.35
CA PRO A 22 -13.89 -12.45 34.01
C PRO A 22 -12.68 -12.40 33.06
N TRP A 23 -12.84 -12.64 31.75
CA TRP A 23 -11.74 -12.65 30.80
C TRP A 23 -11.60 -11.33 30.05
N ASN A 24 -10.40 -10.74 30.12
CA ASN A 24 -9.95 -9.62 29.30
C ASN A 24 -9.07 -10.13 28.16
N MET A 25 -9.48 -9.89 26.92
CA MET A 25 -8.74 -10.31 25.73
C MET A 25 -8.27 -9.08 24.95
N LEU A 26 -6.99 -9.03 24.63
CA LEU A 26 -6.37 -7.97 23.86
C LEU A 26 -5.75 -8.55 22.60
N SER A 27 -6.15 -8.04 21.44
CA SER A 27 -5.57 -8.35 20.13
C SER A 27 -4.87 -7.10 19.61
N VAL A 28 -3.54 -7.15 19.50
CA VAL A 28 -2.72 -6.09 18.91
C VAL A 28 -2.25 -6.57 17.53
N LYS A 29 -2.56 -5.78 16.50
CA LYS A 29 -2.08 -5.96 15.13
C LYS A 29 -1.15 -4.81 14.78
N SER A 30 0.06 -5.17 14.37
CA SER A 30 1.16 -4.27 14.04
C SER A 30 1.63 -4.53 12.61
N HIS A 31 2.46 -3.62 12.10
CA HIS A 31 3.09 -3.79 10.79
C HIS A 31 4.25 -4.78 10.85
N ILE A 32 4.66 -5.28 9.69
CA ILE A 32 5.84 -6.13 9.54
C ILE A 32 7.08 -5.32 9.97
N LEU A 33 7.98 -5.95 10.72
CA LEU A 33 9.32 -5.43 11.01
C LEU A 33 10.02 -5.09 9.70
N THR A 34 10.57 -3.88 9.60
CA THR A 34 11.35 -3.49 8.43
C THR A 34 12.54 -4.45 8.23
N SER A 35 12.88 -4.70 6.97
CA SER A 35 13.98 -5.61 6.58
C SER A 35 15.32 -5.19 7.16
N GLU A 36 15.51 -3.89 7.38
CA GLU A 36 16.70 -3.31 7.99
C GLU A 36 16.31 -2.41 9.15
N GLY A 37 17.01 -2.54 10.27
CA GLY A 37 16.82 -1.69 11.43
C GLY A 37 17.30 -2.31 12.75
N PRO A 38 17.56 -1.48 13.78
CA PRO A 38 18.02 -1.94 15.09
C PRO A 38 16.99 -2.82 15.80
N ALA A 39 15.70 -2.70 15.47
CA ALA A 39 14.65 -3.54 16.02
C ALA A 39 14.74 -5.00 15.53
N ARG A 40 15.03 -5.21 14.24
CA ARG A 40 15.24 -6.54 13.65
C ARG A 40 16.52 -7.18 14.16
N GLN A 41 17.63 -6.43 14.20
CA GLN A 41 18.89 -6.92 14.77
C GLN A 41 18.77 -7.30 16.24
N ARG A 42 18.02 -6.53 17.05
CA ARG A 42 17.71 -6.90 18.44
C ARG A 42 16.90 -8.18 18.51
N PHE A 43 15.85 -8.31 17.69
CA PHE A 43 15.01 -9.50 17.63
C PHE A 43 15.80 -10.75 17.21
N GLU A 44 16.66 -10.61 16.19
CA GLU A 44 17.58 -11.66 15.72
C GLU A 44 18.61 -12.01 16.79
N SER A 45 19.20 -11.03 17.49
CA SER A 45 20.17 -11.31 18.56
C SER A 45 19.60 -12.03 19.77
N GLN A 46 18.28 -11.94 20.00
CA GLN A 46 17.58 -12.66 21.07
C GLN A 46 17.27 -14.11 20.71
N LEU A 47 17.31 -14.45 19.42
CA LEU A 47 17.02 -15.77 18.90
C LEU A 47 18.34 -16.37 18.39
N GLU A 48 18.81 -17.45 19.01
CA GLU A 48 20.01 -18.18 18.56
C GLU A 48 19.75 -18.97 17.25
N LEU A 49 19.10 -18.37 16.26
CA LEU A 49 18.72 -18.97 14.99
C LEU A 49 19.60 -18.44 13.86
N PRO A 50 20.06 -19.30 12.93
CA PRO A 50 20.89 -18.88 11.81
C PRO A 50 20.15 -17.97 10.81
N GLN A 51 18.82 -18.11 10.73
CA GLN A 51 17.94 -17.29 9.90
C GLN A 51 16.57 -17.13 10.57
N VAL A 52 15.97 -15.96 10.42
CA VAL A 52 14.60 -15.65 10.87
C VAL A 52 13.67 -15.48 9.66
N PRO A 53 12.34 -15.67 9.81
CA PRO A 53 11.39 -15.47 8.73
C PRO A 53 11.49 -14.09 8.06
N GLU A 54 11.19 -14.00 6.76
CA GLU A 54 11.27 -12.74 6.02
C GLU A 54 10.27 -11.69 6.55
N MET A 55 9.04 -12.12 6.85
CA MET A 55 7.97 -11.29 7.40
C MET A 55 7.73 -11.62 8.88
N ILE A 56 8.14 -10.72 9.77
CA ILE A 56 7.98 -10.86 11.22
C ILE A 56 7.07 -9.76 11.74
N PHE A 57 6.03 -10.13 12.47
CA PHE A 57 5.16 -9.19 13.18
C PHE A 57 5.48 -9.23 14.68
N ALA A 58 6.59 -8.61 15.09
CA ALA A 58 7.09 -8.75 16.46
C ALA A 58 6.15 -8.18 17.54
N ASP A 59 5.35 -7.17 17.20
CA ASP A 59 4.43 -6.54 18.15
C ASP A 59 3.01 -7.13 18.07
N ASN A 60 2.78 -8.18 17.25
CA ASN A 60 1.49 -8.86 17.24
C ASN A 60 1.32 -9.69 18.50
N VAL A 61 0.26 -9.40 19.26
CA VAL A 61 -0.02 -10.08 20.52
C VAL A 61 -1.51 -10.39 20.60
N LEU A 62 -1.83 -11.66 20.82
CA LEU A 62 -3.12 -12.07 21.35
C LEU A 62 -2.94 -12.44 22.82
N ARG A 63 -3.45 -11.59 23.72
CA ARG A 63 -3.36 -11.80 25.16
C ARG A 63 -4.75 -12.11 25.71
N VAL A 64 -4.86 -13.16 26.52
CA VAL A 64 -6.08 -13.53 27.23
C VAL A 64 -5.73 -13.61 28.72
N VAL A 65 -6.37 -12.76 29.53
CA VAL A 65 -6.06 -12.60 30.96
C VAL A 65 -7.35 -12.74 31.77
N HIS A 66 -7.28 -13.45 32.90
CA HIS A 66 -8.35 -13.49 33.90
C HIS A 66 -8.29 -12.25 34.80
N SER A 67 -9.43 -11.70 35.20
CA SER A 67 -9.55 -10.45 35.96
C SER A 67 -8.81 -10.42 37.31
N ASP A 68 -8.40 -11.57 37.85
CA ASP A 68 -7.57 -11.66 39.08
C ASP A 68 -6.07 -11.34 38.86
N GLY A 69 -5.65 -11.09 37.62
CA GLY A 69 -4.26 -10.80 37.23
C GLY A 69 -4.02 -9.34 36.80
N MET A 70 -4.16 -8.40 37.75
CA MET A 70 -3.66 -7.01 37.77
C MET A 70 -4.03 -5.97 36.68
N SER A 71 -4.45 -4.82 37.25
CA SER A 71 -4.18 -3.41 36.93
C SER A 71 -4.58 -2.83 35.58
N GLU A 72 -5.61 -1.98 35.65
CA GLU A 72 -5.94 -0.92 34.70
C GLU A 72 -4.72 -0.07 34.35
N ARG A 73 -4.36 -0.02 33.06
CA ARG A 73 -3.80 1.18 32.45
C ARG A 73 -4.27 1.33 31.00
N GLY A 74 -5.21 2.26 30.83
CA GLY A 74 -5.21 3.30 29.80
C GLY A 74 -5.47 2.90 28.35
N ASN A 75 -6.52 3.50 27.77
CA ASN A 75 -6.47 4.28 26.52
C ASN A 75 -7.79 5.07 26.42
N VAL A 76 -7.79 6.41 26.41
CA VAL A 76 -7.27 7.39 25.42
C VAL A 76 -7.96 7.29 24.05
N ALA A 77 -8.95 8.18 23.95
CA ALA A 77 -9.46 8.96 22.82
C ALA A 77 -9.08 8.58 21.38
N THR A 78 -10.16 8.33 20.62
CA THR A 78 -10.28 8.27 19.16
C THR A 78 -10.14 9.66 18.51
N ARG A 79 -9.37 9.80 17.42
CA ARG A 79 -9.54 10.89 16.43
C ARG A 79 -9.25 10.46 14.98
N SER A 80 -10.24 10.78 14.14
CA SER A 80 -10.38 10.90 12.67
C SER A 80 -9.62 9.95 11.72
N ARG A 81 -10.41 9.26 10.88
CA ARG A 81 -10.05 8.20 9.92
C ARG A 81 -9.52 8.77 8.60
N ALA A 82 -8.35 8.29 8.15
CA ALA A 82 -8.10 8.11 6.72
C ALA A 82 -8.90 6.89 6.25
N CYS A 83 -9.52 6.96 5.07
CA CYS A 83 -10.21 5.82 4.48
C CYS A 83 -9.18 4.99 3.73
N SER A 84 -8.79 3.84 4.29
CA SER A 84 -7.87 2.91 3.64
C SER A 84 -8.62 1.68 3.16
N GLU A 85 -8.55 1.42 1.86
CA GLU A 85 -9.09 0.21 1.24
C GLU A 85 -7.93 -0.70 0.83
N THR A 86 -8.09 -2.01 1.06
CA THR A 86 -7.11 -3.01 0.64
C THR A 86 -7.82 -4.06 -0.21
N TYR A 87 -7.25 -4.36 -1.37
CA TYR A 87 -7.73 -5.39 -2.27
C TYR A 87 -6.60 -6.36 -2.62
N GLN A 88 -6.87 -7.66 -2.59
CA GLN A 88 -5.89 -8.69 -2.90
C GLN A 88 -6.23 -9.33 -4.25
N PHE A 89 -5.27 -9.33 -5.18
CA PHE A 89 -5.35 -9.96 -6.49
C PHE A 89 -4.21 -10.97 -6.66
N GLY A 90 -4.47 -12.23 -6.33
CA GLY A 90 -3.43 -13.26 -6.33
C GLY A 90 -2.28 -12.90 -5.38
N PRO A 91 -1.02 -12.79 -5.86
CA PRO A 91 0.11 -12.38 -5.03
C PRO A 91 0.22 -10.86 -4.85
N TRP A 92 -0.65 -10.06 -5.48
CA TRP A 92 -0.62 -8.60 -5.41
C TRP A 92 -1.55 -8.08 -4.32
N ASN A 93 -1.00 -7.25 -3.43
CA ASN A 93 -1.73 -6.48 -2.43
C ASN A 93 -1.82 -5.01 -2.90
N MET A 94 -3.03 -4.54 -3.09
CA MET A 94 -3.35 -3.19 -3.54
C MET A 94 -3.88 -2.42 -2.34
N LEU A 95 -3.21 -1.33 -1.98
CA LEU A 95 -3.57 -0.43 -0.90
C LEU A 95 -3.91 0.93 -1.49
N SER A 96 -5.10 1.42 -1.16
CA SER A 96 -5.55 2.78 -1.47
C SER A 96 -5.77 3.50 -0.15
N VAL A 97 -5.13 4.66 0.02
CA VAL A 97 -5.38 5.54 1.16
C VAL A 97 -5.88 6.86 0.61
N LYS A 98 -7.07 7.28 1.04
CA LYS A 98 -7.61 8.61 0.76
C LYS A 98 -7.73 9.42 2.04
N SER A 99 -7.24 10.64 1.98
CA SER A 99 -7.25 11.61 3.06
C SER A 99 -7.70 12.98 2.53
N HIS A 100 -7.72 13.94 3.45
CA HIS A 100 -8.03 15.34 3.19
C HIS A 100 -6.83 16.06 2.55
N ILE A 101 -7.11 17.26 2.03
CA ILE A 101 -6.09 18.17 1.51
C ILE A 101 -5.14 18.57 2.65
N LEU A 102 -3.87 18.70 2.31
CA LEU A 102 -2.79 19.14 3.18
C LEU A 102 -3.15 20.47 3.83
N THR A 103 -3.08 20.51 5.17
CA THR A 103 -3.33 21.74 5.92
C THR A 103 -2.24 22.77 5.65
N SER A 104 -2.61 24.06 5.63
CA SER A 104 -1.71 25.18 5.35
C SER A 104 -0.52 25.27 6.31
N GLU A 105 -0.66 24.72 7.51
CA GLU A 105 0.40 24.63 8.52
C GLU A 105 0.48 23.22 9.09
N GLY A 106 1.66 22.85 9.60
CA GLY A 106 1.88 21.61 10.33
C GLY A 106 3.08 20.79 9.85
N PRO A 107 3.37 19.67 10.51
CA PRO A 107 4.54 18.85 10.22
C PRO A 107 4.51 18.22 8.82
N ALA A 108 3.31 17.94 8.29
CA ALA A 108 3.15 17.44 6.92
C ALA A 108 3.52 18.52 5.88
N ARG A 109 3.14 19.78 6.10
CA ARG A 109 3.49 20.89 5.20
C ARG A 109 4.98 21.18 5.21
N GLN A 110 5.57 21.24 6.40
CA GLN A 110 7.02 21.40 6.58
C GLN A 110 7.82 20.27 5.91
N ARG A 111 7.28 19.04 5.90
CA ARG A 111 7.89 17.92 5.17
C ARG A 111 7.92 18.16 3.66
N PHE A 112 6.86 18.70 3.07
CA PHE A 112 6.84 19.03 1.65
C PHE A 112 7.82 20.18 1.35
N GLU A 113 7.78 21.25 2.13
CA GLU A 113 8.66 22.42 1.94
C GLU A 113 10.14 22.13 2.17
N SER A 114 10.47 21.19 3.07
CA SER A 114 11.86 20.79 3.31
C SER A 114 12.41 19.79 2.30
N GLN A 115 11.55 18.99 1.65
CA GLN A 115 11.96 17.96 0.68
C GLN A 115 11.85 18.42 -0.77
N LEU A 116 11.11 19.49 -1.04
CA LEU A 116 10.94 20.07 -2.36
C LEU A 116 11.78 21.34 -2.46
N GLU A 117 12.53 21.48 -3.55
CA GLU A 117 13.28 22.70 -3.87
C GLU A 117 12.40 23.79 -4.50
N LEU A 118 11.08 23.54 -4.58
CA LEU A 118 10.12 24.41 -5.25
C LEU A 118 9.82 25.66 -4.40
N PRO A 119 9.76 26.87 -5.01
CA PRO A 119 9.39 28.10 -4.31
C PRO A 119 7.97 28.08 -3.73
N GLN A 120 7.06 27.39 -4.42
CA GLN A 120 5.68 27.17 -4.02
C GLN A 120 5.26 25.75 -4.40
N VAL A 121 4.26 25.23 -3.71
CA VAL A 121 3.65 23.93 -3.98
C VAL A 121 2.18 24.13 -4.34
N PRO A 122 1.52 23.15 -5.01
CA PRO A 122 0.13 23.28 -5.38
C PRO A 122 -0.81 23.66 -4.23
N GLU A 123 -1.90 24.36 -4.54
CA GLU A 123 -2.92 24.75 -3.57
C GLU A 123 -3.57 23.53 -2.90
N MET A 124 -3.94 22.53 -3.69
CA MET A 124 -4.62 21.33 -3.20
C MET A 124 -3.72 20.10 -3.31
N ILE A 125 -2.96 19.81 -2.26
CA ILE A 125 -2.10 18.61 -2.20
C ILE A 125 -2.74 17.57 -1.31
N PHE A 126 -2.93 16.35 -1.80
CA PHE A 126 -3.38 15.24 -0.97
C PHE A 126 -2.18 14.46 -0.45
N ALA A 127 -1.56 14.96 0.62
CA ALA A 127 -0.27 14.49 1.11
C ALA A 127 -0.25 13.01 1.55
N ASP A 128 -1.36 12.51 2.11
CA ASP A 128 -1.48 11.12 2.55
C ASP A 128 -2.09 10.21 1.48
N ASN A 129 -2.49 10.76 0.32
CA ASN A 129 -3.05 9.95 -0.75
C ASN A 129 -1.95 9.08 -1.35
N VAL A 130 -2.16 7.77 -1.28
CA VAL A 130 -1.25 6.80 -1.86
C VAL A 130 -2.02 5.64 -2.47
N LEU A 131 -1.72 5.36 -3.74
CA LEU A 131 -2.06 4.10 -4.38
C LEU A 131 -0.80 3.25 -4.44
N ARG A 132 -0.82 2.12 -3.75
CA ARG A 132 0.33 1.22 -3.65
C ARG A 132 -0.05 -0.18 -4.11
N VAL A 133 0.77 -0.75 -4.97
CA VAL A 133 0.62 -2.13 -5.45
C VAL A 133 1.91 -2.89 -5.11
N VAL A 134 1.82 -3.80 -4.15
CA VAL A 134 2.97 -4.57 -3.65
C VAL A 134 2.76 -6.05 -3.92
N HIS A 135 3.76 -6.71 -4.47
CA HIS A 135 3.81 -8.16 -4.56
C HIS A 135 4.02 -8.77 -3.17
N SER A 136 3.64 -10.03 -2.97
CA SER A 136 3.90 -10.78 -1.73
C SER A 136 5.39 -10.84 -1.35
N ASP A 137 6.28 -10.68 -2.34
CA ASP A 137 7.73 -10.62 -2.17
C ASP A 137 8.27 -9.26 -1.71
N GLY A 138 7.39 -8.25 -1.56
CA GLY A 138 7.74 -6.92 -1.08
C GLY A 138 8.18 -5.92 -2.15
N TYR A 139 8.43 -6.35 -3.39
CA TYR A 139 8.63 -5.41 -4.51
C TYR A 139 7.29 -4.88 -5.03
N GLY A 140 7.28 -3.69 -5.61
CA GLY A 140 6.04 -3.09 -6.08
C GLY A 140 6.20 -1.72 -6.70
N ILE A 141 5.08 -1.02 -6.81
CA ILE A 141 5.03 0.36 -7.27
C ILE A 141 4.03 1.15 -6.41
N GLU A 142 4.36 2.40 -6.13
CA GLU A 142 3.47 3.34 -5.47
C GLU A 142 3.35 4.65 -6.24
N PHE A 143 2.22 5.32 -6.06
CA PHE A 143 1.92 6.61 -6.63
C PHE A 143 1.57 7.55 -5.48
N ASN A 144 2.37 8.61 -5.32
CA ASN A 144 2.20 9.61 -4.27
C ASN A 144 2.50 11.02 -4.82
N ALA A 145 1.91 12.04 -4.18
CA ALA A 145 2.06 13.43 -4.62
C ALA A 145 3.48 13.97 -4.42
N LEU A 146 4.16 13.56 -3.34
CA LEU A 146 5.47 14.10 -2.95
C LEU A 146 6.55 13.78 -3.99
N ASP A 147 6.66 12.51 -4.40
CA ASP A 147 7.62 12.07 -5.40
C ASP A 147 7.27 12.59 -6.80
N ALA A 148 5.98 12.82 -7.07
CA ALA A 148 5.56 13.48 -8.30
C ALA A 148 6.03 14.94 -8.34
N LEU A 149 5.94 15.67 -7.23
CA LEU A 149 6.39 17.06 -7.13
C LEU A 149 7.91 17.20 -7.13
N LYS A 150 8.67 16.21 -6.64
CA LYS A 150 10.14 16.20 -6.75
C LYS A 150 10.65 16.17 -8.18
N ARG A 151 9.82 15.77 -9.15
CA ARG A 151 10.15 15.73 -10.58
C ARG A 151 9.90 17.06 -11.29
N VAL A 152 9.23 18.01 -10.64
CA VAL A 152 8.95 19.33 -11.22
C VAL A 152 10.25 20.14 -11.28
N ASP A 153 10.43 20.90 -12.37
CA ASP A 153 11.61 21.75 -12.54
C ASP A 153 11.55 22.97 -11.60
N ALA A 154 12.42 22.99 -10.60
CA ALA A 154 12.52 24.09 -9.64
C ALA A 154 13.35 25.30 -10.14
N HIS A 155 13.99 25.20 -11.31
CA HIS A 155 15.05 26.12 -11.73
C HIS A 155 14.80 26.78 -13.09
N HIS A 156 13.91 26.23 -13.92
CA HIS A 156 13.57 26.81 -15.21
C HIS A 156 12.08 27.10 -15.32
N ASP A 157 11.75 28.23 -15.92
CA ASP A 157 10.38 28.57 -16.32
C ASP A 157 10.22 28.29 -17.83
N PRO A 158 9.66 27.13 -18.21
CA PRO A 158 9.52 26.76 -19.62
C PRO A 158 8.53 27.66 -20.37
N LEU A 159 7.62 28.37 -19.68
CA LEU A 159 6.59 29.20 -20.30
C LEU A 159 7.02 30.66 -20.49
N LYS A 160 7.91 31.19 -19.64
CA LYS A 160 8.46 32.55 -19.78
C LYS A 160 9.22 32.76 -21.09
N VAL A 161 9.78 31.69 -21.65
CA VAL A 161 10.48 31.71 -22.94
C VAL A 161 9.51 31.69 -24.13
N ALA A 162 8.27 31.19 -23.96
CA ALA A 162 7.28 31.07 -25.03
C ALA A 162 6.21 32.19 -25.04
N VAL A 163 5.92 32.82 -23.90
CA VAL A 163 4.76 33.72 -23.71
C VAL A 163 5.20 35.15 -23.33
N SER A 164 6.41 35.58 -23.70
CA SER A 164 7.01 36.85 -23.26
C SER A 164 6.29 38.14 -23.72
N GLN A 165 5.21 38.06 -24.52
CA GLN A 165 4.37 39.20 -24.90
C GLN A 165 3.00 39.18 -24.21
N ALA A 166 2.21 38.11 -24.35
CA ALA A 166 0.87 38.05 -23.76
C ALA A 166 0.87 38.03 -22.22
N TRP A 167 1.89 37.44 -21.58
CA TRP A 167 2.01 37.39 -20.12
C TRP A 167 2.44 38.75 -19.52
N ARG A 168 3.12 39.59 -20.32
CA ARG A 168 3.46 40.98 -19.94
C ARG A 168 2.29 41.93 -20.16
N GLU A 169 1.51 41.73 -21.23
CA GLU A 169 0.34 42.57 -21.56
C GLU A 169 -0.85 42.32 -20.61
N ALA A 170 -1.05 41.10 -20.12
CA ALA A 170 -2.14 40.79 -19.18
C ALA A 170 -1.88 41.25 -17.72
N ARG A 171 -0.65 41.68 -17.40
CA ARG A 171 -0.21 42.00 -16.02
C ARG A 171 0.51 43.35 -15.91
N SER A 172 0.28 44.26 -16.87
CA SER A 172 0.86 45.61 -16.87
C SER A 172 0.38 46.52 -15.74
N ASP A 173 -0.73 46.15 -15.07
CA ASP A 173 -1.45 47.05 -14.15
C ASP A 173 -1.13 46.79 -12.66
N CYS A 174 -0.12 45.98 -12.33
CA CYS A 174 0.29 45.74 -10.93
C CYS A 174 1.71 46.26 -10.66
N GLU A 175 1.81 47.44 -10.03
CA GLU A 175 3.06 48.17 -9.74
C GLU A 175 4.04 47.48 -8.74
N HIS A 176 3.78 46.25 -8.27
CA HIS A 176 4.49 45.68 -7.11
C HIS A 176 5.28 44.38 -7.35
N ILE A 177 5.50 43.94 -8.60
CA ILE A 177 6.17 42.64 -8.85
C ILE A 177 7.53 42.84 -9.52
N ASN A 178 8.46 43.49 -8.81
CA ASN A 178 9.90 43.41 -9.09
C ASN A 178 10.64 42.47 -8.12
N ASP A 179 9.92 41.79 -7.23
CA ASP A 179 10.52 40.70 -6.46
C ASP A 179 10.81 39.54 -7.40
N VAL A 180 12.09 39.23 -7.51
CA VAL A 180 12.68 38.25 -8.40
C VAL A 180 12.12 36.86 -8.05
N VAL A 181 10.96 36.52 -8.61
CA VAL A 181 10.45 35.16 -8.60
C VAL A 181 11.50 34.33 -9.34
N LYS A 182 12.19 33.46 -8.60
CA LYS A 182 13.15 32.51 -9.18
C LYS A 182 12.45 31.80 -10.34
N PRO A 183 13.09 31.64 -11.51
CA PRO A 183 12.48 30.88 -12.60
C PRO A 183 12.21 29.45 -12.11
N PHE A 184 10.95 29.03 -12.09
CA PHE A 184 10.54 27.66 -11.77
C PHE A 184 9.28 27.33 -12.58
N ASP A 185 8.99 26.04 -12.75
CA ASP A 185 7.79 25.62 -13.44
C ASP A 185 6.55 25.73 -12.53
N TRP A 186 5.87 26.87 -12.61
CA TRP A 186 4.62 27.13 -11.90
C TRP A 186 3.44 26.29 -12.39
N THR A 187 3.58 25.55 -13.50
CA THR A 187 2.53 24.62 -13.98
C THR A 187 2.58 23.25 -13.32
N PHE A 188 3.62 23.00 -12.50
CA PHE A 188 3.86 21.73 -11.85
C PHE A 188 3.92 20.55 -12.83
N THR A 189 4.48 20.77 -14.03
CA THR A 189 4.62 19.70 -15.02
C THR A 189 5.53 18.61 -14.47
N THR A 190 5.01 17.39 -14.42
CA THR A 190 5.75 16.23 -13.90
C THR A 190 5.80 15.12 -14.94
N ASP A 191 6.96 14.47 -15.05
CA ASP A 191 7.18 13.25 -15.83
C ASP A 191 7.14 11.98 -14.95
N TYR A 192 6.53 12.09 -13.77
CA TYR A 192 6.42 11.01 -12.79
C TYR A 192 5.78 9.75 -13.38
N LYS A 193 6.48 8.62 -13.23
CA LYS A 193 6.09 7.29 -13.76
C LYS A 193 5.76 6.28 -12.66
N GLY A 194 5.52 6.76 -11.43
CA GLY A 194 5.41 5.92 -10.22
C GLY A 194 6.76 5.65 -9.55
N THR A 195 6.73 5.51 -8.23
CA THR A 195 7.88 5.19 -7.38
C THR A 195 7.98 3.68 -7.23
N LEU A 196 9.12 3.10 -7.59
CA LEU A 196 9.35 1.66 -7.44
C LEU A 196 9.65 1.34 -5.97
N ILE A 197 8.96 0.32 -5.45
CA ILE A 197 9.23 -0.24 -4.13
C ILE A 197 10.20 -1.39 -4.32
N GLU A 198 11.35 -1.28 -3.67
CA GLU A 198 12.41 -2.28 -3.69
C GLU A 198 12.50 -2.95 -2.32
N ASN A 199 12.77 -4.25 -2.31
CA ASN A 199 13.12 -5.00 -1.11
C ASN A 199 14.58 -5.45 -1.24
N ALA A 200 15.30 -5.60 -0.12
CA ALA A 200 16.78 -5.70 -0.04
C ALA A 200 17.44 -6.65 -1.06
N ASN A 201 16.74 -7.71 -1.51
CA ASN A 201 17.24 -8.68 -2.50
C ASN A 201 16.38 -8.82 -3.77
N LYS A 202 15.31 -8.02 -3.93
CA LYS A 202 14.32 -8.17 -5.01
C LYS A 202 13.95 -6.79 -5.57
N LYS A 203 14.48 -6.49 -6.76
CA LYS A 203 14.29 -5.23 -7.48
C LYS A 203 13.60 -5.45 -8.82
N ILE A 204 12.65 -4.59 -9.15
CA ILE A 204 12.04 -4.57 -10.48
C ILE A 204 13.05 -3.97 -11.46
N THR A 205 13.40 -4.72 -12.49
CA THR A 205 14.33 -4.24 -13.53
C THR A 205 13.54 -3.56 -14.63
N VAL A 206 13.82 -2.28 -14.87
CA VAL A 206 13.19 -1.50 -15.94
C VAL A 206 14.06 -1.60 -17.18
N SER A 207 13.49 -2.04 -18.29
CA SER A 207 14.16 -2.15 -19.59
C SER A 207 13.28 -1.55 -20.69
N GLU A 208 13.87 -0.93 -21.70
CA GLU A 208 13.10 -0.45 -22.85
C GLU A 208 12.58 -1.64 -23.67
N THR A 209 11.38 -1.50 -24.23
CA THR A 209 10.73 -2.58 -24.99
C THR A 209 9.98 -2.06 -26.20
N THR A 210 9.78 -2.93 -27.18
CA THR A 210 8.87 -2.69 -28.31
C THR A 210 7.47 -3.28 -28.07
N GLU A 211 7.28 -4.01 -26.97
CA GLU A 211 5.96 -4.55 -26.59
C GLU A 211 5.04 -3.40 -26.14
N ARG A 212 3.85 -3.33 -26.75
CA ARG A 212 2.81 -2.34 -26.40
C ARG A 212 1.68 -2.93 -25.60
N ILE A 213 1.02 -2.09 -24.82
CA ILE A 213 -0.22 -2.41 -24.14
C ILE A 213 -1.30 -2.61 -25.20
N ASP A 214 -1.91 -3.78 -25.17
CA ASP A 214 -2.99 -4.16 -26.08
C ASP A 214 -4.28 -3.44 -25.67
N ILE A 215 -4.51 -2.26 -26.24
CA ILE A 215 -5.69 -1.42 -25.98
C ILE A 215 -6.98 -2.16 -26.38
N GLU A 216 -6.92 -3.05 -27.37
CA GLU A 216 -8.11 -3.80 -27.80
C GLU A 216 -8.58 -4.76 -26.72
N LYS A 217 -7.65 -5.43 -26.02
CA LYS A 217 -7.98 -6.23 -24.83
C LYS A 217 -8.57 -5.39 -23.71
N LEU A 218 -8.08 -4.18 -23.49
CA LEU A 218 -8.64 -3.27 -22.48
C LEU A 218 -10.04 -2.74 -22.83
N LYS A 219 -10.43 -2.76 -24.13
CA LYS A 219 -11.78 -2.41 -24.58
C LYS A 219 -12.79 -3.55 -24.38
N VAL A 220 -12.33 -4.78 -24.19
CA VAL A 220 -13.20 -5.91 -23.87
C VAL A 220 -13.85 -5.65 -22.51
N ARG A 221 -15.19 -5.73 -22.46
CA ARG A 221 -15.95 -5.50 -21.22
C ARG A 221 -15.79 -6.69 -20.28
N GLU A 222 -14.69 -6.71 -19.54
CA GLU A 222 -14.52 -7.59 -18.39
C GLU A 222 -15.20 -7.00 -17.14
N LYS A 223 -15.59 -7.87 -16.20
CA LYS A 223 -16.14 -7.42 -14.92
C LYS A 223 -15.02 -6.74 -14.12
N ILE A 224 -15.20 -5.45 -13.82
CA ILE A 224 -14.30 -4.72 -12.93
C ILE A 224 -14.52 -5.26 -11.51
N LEU A 225 -13.50 -5.89 -10.94
CA LEU A 225 -13.51 -6.45 -9.59
C LEU A 225 -13.23 -5.37 -8.54
N PHE A 226 -12.32 -4.46 -8.87
CA PHE A 226 -11.92 -3.34 -8.03
C PHE A 226 -11.64 -2.13 -8.92
N TYR A 227 -12.15 -0.97 -8.51
CA TYR A 227 -11.95 0.31 -9.17
C TYR A 227 -11.52 1.33 -8.14
N GLU A 228 -10.48 2.08 -8.45
CA GLU A 228 -10.02 3.16 -7.59
C GLU A 228 -9.71 4.40 -8.43
N ASP A 229 -10.07 5.57 -7.91
CA ASP A 229 -9.81 6.88 -8.53
C ASP A 229 -9.38 7.84 -7.43
N MET A 230 -8.15 8.34 -7.55
CA MET A 230 -7.48 9.10 -6.51
C MET A 230 -6.77 10.31 -7.10
N LEU A 231 -7.12 11.47 -6.57
CA LEU A 231 -6.44 12.73 -6.87
C LEU A 231 -5.20 12.88 -5.98
N LEU A 232 -4.06 13.22 -6.57
CA LEU A 232 -2.79 13.41 -5.84
C LEU A 232 -2.54 14.89 -5.54
N PHE A 233 -2.68 15.76 -6.54
CA PHE A 233 -2.70 17.19 -6.36
C PHE A 233 -3.51 17.89 -7.44
N GLU A 234 -3.95 19.11 -7.12
CA GLU A 234 -4.65 20.02 -8.01
C GLU A 234 -4.23 21.47 -7.72
N ASP A 235 -4.21 22.30 -8.75
CA ASP A 235 -3.89 23.72 -8.70
C ASP A 235 -4.67 24.50 -9.77
N GLU A 236 -5.15 25.69 -9.46
CA GLU A 236 -5.88 26.57 -10.39
C GLU A 236 -4.98 27.62 -11.06
N LEU A 237 -3.66 27.54 -10.84
CA LEU A 237 -2.65 28.40 -11.46
C LEU A 237 -2.96 29.90 -11.29
N ALA A 238 -3.44 30.28 -10.10
CA ALA A 238 -3.94 31.62 -9.78
C ALA A 238 -4.99 32.13 -10.79
N ASP A 239 -6.01 31.30 -11.07
CA ASP A 239 -7.11 31.54 -12.00
C ASP A 239 -6.72 31.61 -13.49
N ASN A 240 -5.51 31.18 -13.86
CA ASN A 240 -5.05 31.20 -15.26
C ASN A 240 -5.11 29.82 -15.93
N GLY A 241 -5.73 28.84 -15.28
CA GLY A 241 -5.84 27.51 -15.83
C GLY A 241 -6.11 26.44 -14.78
N THR A 242 -5.61 25.23 -15.03
CA THR A 242 -5.68 24.13 -14.08
C THR A 242 -4.51 23.17 -14.28
N SER A 243 -4.00 22.61 -13.19
CA SER A 243 -3.02 21.53 -13.16
C SER A 243 -3.53 20.43 -12.23
N LEU A 244 -3.62 19.21 -12.74
CA LEU A 244 -4.30 18.09 -12.07
C LEU A 244 -3.47 16.81 -12.26
N LEU A 245 -3.15 16.12 -11.16
CA LEU A 245 -2.54 14.78 -11.21
C LEU A 245 -3.46 13.74 -10.57
N ASN A 246 -4.03 12.87 -11.40
CA ASN A 246 -4.96 11.82 -10.97
C ASN A 246 -4.39 10.42 -11.29
N VAL A 247 -4.53 9.48 -10.33
CA VAL A 247 -4.28 8.05 -10.55
C VAL A 247 -5.56 7.23 -10.47
N ARG A 248 -5.82 6.44 -11.53
CA ARG A 248 -6.94 5.51 -11.64
C ARG A 248 -6.47 4.08 -11.76
N MET A 249 -7.13 3.16 -11.08
CA MET A 249 -6.83 1.73 -11.13
C MET A 249 -8.09 0.92 -11.45
N ARG A 250 -7.93 -0.09 -12.29
CA ARG A 250 -8.96 -1.08 -12.62
C ARG A 250 -8.38 -2.47 -12.48
N VAL A 251 -9.03 -3.32 -11.71
CA VAL A 251 -8.67 -4.74 -11.58
C VAL A 251 -9.73 -5.59 -12.27
N MET A 252 -9.26 -6.49 -13.10
CA MET A 252 -10.05 -7.44 -13.88
C MET A 252 -9.58 -8.85 -13.54
N PRO A 253 -10.35 -9.90 -13.84
CA PRO A 253 -9.90 -11.28 -13.61
C PRO A 253 -8.59 -11.62 -14.35
N SER A 254 -8.36 -11.00 -15.52
CA SER A 254 -7.19 -11.21 -16.37
C SER A 254 -5.93 -10.46 -15.90
N GLY A 255 -6.05 -9.46 -15.01
CA GLY A 255 -4.96 -8.57 -14.66
C GLY A 255 -5.43 -7.23 -14.11
N PHE A 256 -4.55 -6.24 -14.06
CA PHE A 256 -4.92 -4.88 -13.65
C PHE A 256 -4.29 -3.83 -14.55
N PHE A 257 -4.94 -2.68 -14.59
CA PHE A 257 -4.55 -1.51 -15.36
C PHE A 257 -4.54 -0.27 -14.47
N ILE A 258 -3.46 0.50 -14.51
CA ILE A 258 -3.32 1.77 -13.79
C ILE A 258 -3.05 2.88 -14.81
N LEU A 259 -3.78 3.98 -14.69
CA LEU A 259 -3.58 5.19 -15.46
C LEU A 259 -3.27 6.32 -14.49
N LEU A 260 -2.03 6.78 -14.49
CA LEU A 260 -1.64 8.06 -13.90
C LEU A 260 -1.70 9.12 -15.01
N ARG A 261 -2.55 10.12 -14.84
CA ARG A 261 -2.73 11.21 -15.79
C ARG A 261 -2.42 12.53 -15.11
N PHE A 262 -1.43 13.22 -15.65
CA PHE A 262 -1.20 14.64 -15.43
C PHE A 262 -1.91 15.42 -16.53
N PHE A 263 -2.77 16.36 -16.16
CA PHE A 263 -3.47 17.25 -17.04
C PHE A 263 -3.13 18.68 -16.67
N MET A 264 -2.69 19.47 -17.64
CA MET A 264 -2.43 20.88 -17.46
C MET A 264 -3.07 21.65 -18.60
N ARG A 265 -3.76 22.73 -18.24
CA ARG A 265 -4.32 23.71 -19.16
C ARG A 265 -3.91 25.08 -18.65
N VAL A 266 -3.22 25.84 -19.49
CA VAL A 266 -3.06 27.29 -19.30
C VAL A 266 -3.99 27.98 -20.28
N ASP A 267 -4.92 28.76 -19.75
CA ASP A 267 -5.99 29.37 -20.53
C ASP A 267 -5.42 30.23 -21.66
N ASN A 268 -5.94 30.01 -22.88
CA ASN A 268 -5.51 30.67 -24.13
C ASN A 268 -4.04 30.44 -24.54
N VAL A 269 -3.27 29.59 -23.84
CA VAL A 269 -1.85 29.35 -24.13
C VAL A 269 -1.61 27.93 -24.66
N MET A 270 -1.78 26.91 -23.83
CA MET A 270 -1.52 25.52 -24.20
C MET A 270 -2.25 24.51 -23.31
N ILE A 271 -2.37 23.30 -23.83
CA ILE A 271 -2.88 22.13 -23.09
C ILE A 271 -1.83 21.04 -23.17
N ARG A 272 -1.52 20.41 -22.03
CA ARG A 272 -0.59 19.30 -21.92
C ARG A 272 -1.20 18.14 -21.15
N VAL A 273 -0.97 16.94 -21.65
CA VAL A 273 -1.36 15.68 -21.02
C VAL A 273 -0.14 14.76 -20.94
N ASN A 274 0.26 14.37 -19.74
CA ASN A 274 1.21 13.28 -19.54
C ASN A 274 0.46 12.07 -18.98
N ASP A 275 0.43 10.99 -19.76
CA ASP A 275 -0.16 9.72 -19.35
C ASP A 275 0.96 8.72 -19.03
N THR A 276 0.91 8.12 -17.85
CA THR A 276 1.63 6.88 -17.53
C THR A 276 0.61 5.76 -17.39
N ARG A 277 0.66 4.79 -18.31
CA ARG A 277 -0.18 3.60 -18.31
C ARG A 277 0.65 2.42 -17.82
N LEU A 278 0.15 1.69 -16.84
CA LEU A 278 0.75 0.46 -16.35
C LEU A 278 -0.24 -0.67 -16.53
N HIS A 279 0.18 -1.74 -17.20
CA HIS A 279 -0.63 -2.92 -17.42
C HIS A 279 0.09 -4.18 -16.94
N TYR A 280 -0.59 -4.95 -16.11
CA TYR A 280 -0.17 -6.28 -15.69
C TYR A 280 -1.18 -7.32 -16.15
N GLN A 281 -0.70 -8.39 -16.75
CA GLN A 281 -1.50 -9.55 -17.10
C GLN A 281 -1.14 -10.72 -16.19
N SER A 282 -2.14 -11.38 -15.64
CA SER A 282 -1.97 -12.56 -14.80
C SER A 282 -1.19 -13.65 -15.55
N GLY A 283 -0.18 -14.23 -14.89
CA GLY A 283 0.70 -15.26 -15.45
C GLY A 283 1.95 -14.73 -16.17
N LYS A 284 2.09 -13.42 -16.39
CA LYS A 284 3.34 -12.83 -16.88
C LYS A 284 4.27 -12.48 -15.72
N ASN A 285 5.58 -12.56 -15.95
CA ASN A 285 6.61 -12.16 -14.99
C ASN A 285 7.08 -10.70 -15.20
N TYR A 286 6.25 -9.86 -15.82
CA TYR A 286 6.56 -8.47 -16.09
C TYR A 286 5.29 -7.61 -16.16
N MET A 287 5.45 -6.30 -15.98
CA MET A 287 4.46 -5.29 -16.35
C MET A 287 4.94 -4.45 -17.52
N LEU A 288 4.00 -3.92 -18.29
CA LEU A 288 4.29 -2.93 -19.32
C LEU A 288 3.92 -1.55 -18.79
N ARG A 289 4.84 -0.60 -18.91
CA ARG A 289 4.65 0.81 -18.61
C ARG A 289 4.84 1.63 -19.87
N GLU A 290 3.83 2.39 -20.23
CA GLU A 290 3.86 3.32 -21.35
C GLU A 290 3.73 4.74 -20.83
N PHE A 291 4.68 5.60 -21.18
CA PHE A 291 4.64 7.02 -20.88
C PHE A 291 4.45 7.80 -22.17
N SER A 292 3.44 8.66 -22.23
CA SER A 292 3.20 9.54 -23.36
C SER A 292 2.98 10.98 -22.92
N THR A 293 3.69 11.92 -23.56
CA THR A 293 3.46 13.36 -23.42
C THR A 293 2.83 13.88 -24.70
N LYS A 294 1.67 14.52 -24.55
CA LYS A 294 0.97 15.21 -25.63
C LYS A 294 0.79 16.67 -25.24
N ASP A 295 1.12 17.59 -26.14
CA ASP A 295 0.86 19.01 -25.94
C ASP A 295 0.58 19.73 -27.26
N ASP A 296 -0.22 20.78 -27.19
CA ASP A 296 -0.43 21.73 -28.29
C ASP A 296 -0.80 23.10 -27.74
N HIS A 297 -0.51 24.14 -28.52
CA HIS A 297 -1.02 25.48 -28.24
C HIS A 297 -2.52 25.54 -28.51
N VAL A 298 -3.26 26.26 -27.68
CA VAL A 298 -4.73 26.38 -27.82
C VAL A 298 -5.13 26.86 -29.23
N LYS A 299 -4.28 27.67 -29.88
CA LYS A 299 -4.47 28.19 -31.24
C LYS A 299 -4.46 27.10 -32.33
N ASP A 300 -3.73 26.00 -32.10
CA ASP A 300 -3.54 24.93 -33.07
C ASP A 300 -4.59 23.81 -32.92
N ILE A 301 -5.30 23.78 -31.79
CA ILE A 301 -6.31 22.76 -31.49
C ILE A 301 -7.63 23.13 -32.17
N LYS A 302 -8.01 22.36 -33.20
CA LYS A 302 -9.23 22.58 -34.01
C LYS A 302 -10.47 21.88 -33.45
N VAL A 303 -10.74 22.00 -32.15
CA VAL A 303 -11.92 21.39 -31.51
C VAL A 303 -12.71 22.39 -30.69
N SER A 304 -13.95 22.02 -30.32
CA SER A 304 -14.81 22.88 -29.51
C SER A 304 -14.18 23.18 -28.14
N PRO A 305 -14.21 24.44 -27.65
CA PRO A 305 -13.66 24.80 -26.34
C PRO A 305 -14.22 24.00 -25.16
N HIS A 306 -15.43 23.45 -25.29
CA HIS A 306 -16.01 22.55 -24.27
C HIS A 306 -15.18 21.29 -24.02
N LEU A 307 -14.38 20.85 -25.00
CA LEU A 307 -13.50 19.69 -24.83
C LEU A 307 -12.21 20.04 -24.08
N PHE A 308 -11.85 21.32 -23.96
CA PHE A 308 -10.64 21.73 -23.24
C PHE A 308 -10.71 21.47 -21.73
N THR A 309 -11.90 21.24 -21.20
CA THR A 309 -12.11 20.91 -19.78
C THR A 309 -12.12 19.41 -19.51
N ASP A 310 -12.26 18.54 -20.53
CA ASP A 310 -12.26 17.08 -20.33
C ASP A 310 -10.91 16.47 -20.73
N PRO A 311 -10.09 16.03 -19.75
CA PRO A 311 -8.79 15.42 -20.03
C PRO A 311 -8.87 14.15 -20.88
N ASN A 312 -9.98 13.43 -20.87
CA ASN A 312 -10.12 12.17 -21.60
C ASN A 312 -10.36 12.38 -23.10
N GLU A 313 -11.18 13.38 -23.44
CA GLU A 313 -11.51 13.69 -24.83
C GLU A 313 -10.39 14.49 -25.49
N ILE A 314 -9.85 15.51 -24.80
CA ILE A 314 -8.82 16.39 -25.37
C ILE A 314 -7.53 15.63 -25.69
N ALA A 315 -7.17 14.63 -24.89
CA ALA A 315 -5.97 13.83 -25.08
C ALA A 315 -5.96 13.10 -26.45
N ASN A 316 -7.10 12.88 -27.09
CA ASN A 316 -7.18 12.26 -28.42
C ASN A 316 -6.89 13.25 -29.56
N HIS A 317 -6.95 14.55 -29.28
CA HIS A 317 -6.76 15.62 -30.26
C HIS A 317 -5.38 16.29 -30.16
N LEU A 318 -4.66 16.09 -29.07
CA LEU A 318 -3.31 16.64 -28.86
C LEU A 318 -2.24 15.84 -29.60
N THR A 319 -1.23 16.55 -30.08
CA THR A 319 -0.08 15.99 -30.78
C THR A 319 0.85 15.27 -29.80
N LEU A 320 1.21 14.03 -30.13
CA LEU A 320 2.18 13.24 -29.37
C LEU A 320 3.60 13.78 -29.58
N ARG A 321 4.25 14.22 -28.49
CA ARG A 321 5.65 14.71 -28.53
C ARG A 321 6.66 13.66 -28.13
N LYS A 322 6.32 12.87 -27.10
CA LYS A 322 7.22 11.88 -26.50
C LYS A 322 6.42 10.63 -26.16
N GLU A 323 6.97 9.47 -26.48
CA GLU A 323 6.44 8.18 -26.11
C GLU A 323 7.60 7.28 -25.68
N VAL A 324 7.46 6.61 -24.54
CA VAL A 324 8.47 5.72 -23.97
C VAL A 324 7.79 4.45 -23.50
N PHE A 325 8.36 3.31 -23.89
CA PHE A 325 7.84 1.98 -23.61
C PHE A 325 8.84 1.22 -22.75
N GLU A 326 8.40 0.82 -21.56
CA GLU A 326 9.24 0.18 -20.56
C GLU A 326 8.61 -1.13 -20.11
N LYS A 327 9.44 -2.17 -20.01
CA LYS A 327 9.11 -3.46 -19.42
C LYS A 327 9.70 -3.50 -18.02
N LEU A 328 8.81 -3.64 -17.04
CA LEU A 328 9.13 -3.82 -15.63
C LEU A 328 9.23 -5.32 -15.37
N GLN A 329 10.42 -5.87 -15.54
CA GLN A 329 10.69 -7.28 -15.31
C GLN A 329 10.72 -7.55 -13.81
N PHE A 330 9.93 -8.53 -13.36
CA PHE A 330 9.96 -8.94 -11.96
C PHE A 330 11.27 -9.67 -11.67
N PRO A 331 11.83 -9.50 -10.46
CA PRO A 331 12.96 -10.30 -10.04
C PRO A 331 12.57 -11.76 -10.14
N GLU A 332 13.49 -12.62 -10.58
CA GLU A 332 13.27 -14.06 -10.51
C GLU A 332 12.90 -14.36 -9.06
N THR A 333 11.65 -14.78 -8.87
CA THR A 333 11.29 -15.48 -7.66
C THR A 333 12.18 -16.70 -7.66
N ILE A 334 13.29 -16.61 -6.91
CA ILE A 334 13.81 -17.77 -6.21
C ILE A 334 12.55 -18.32 -5.56
N HIS A 335 12.00 -19.39 -6.12
CA HIS A 335 11.03 -20.19 -5.41
C HIS A 335 11.78 -20.58 -4.15
N VAL A 336 11.58 -19.80 -3.08
CA VAL A 336 11.70 -20.33 -1.73
C VAL A 336 10.82 -21.56 -1.83
N HIS A 337 11.43 -22.74 -1.76
CA HIS A 337 10.80 -24.01 -2.13
C HIS A 337 9.70 -24.37 -1.12
N GLY A 338 8.78 -23.47 -0.79
CA GLY A 338 7.89 -23.54 0.34
C GLY A 338 7.40 -22.20 0.89
N ALA A 339 6.42 -22.27 1.79
CA ALA A 339 5.88 -21.16 2.57
C ALA A 339 5.73 -21.61 4.03
N SER A 340 6.03 -20.74 4.98
CA SER A 340 5.81 -21.00 6.42
C SER A 340 5.03 -19.84 7.04
N LEU A 341 3.93 -20.15 7.71
CA LEU A 341 2.99 -19.18 8.27
C LEU A 341 2.55 -19.64 9.66
N LEU A 342 2.57 -18.73 10.63
CA LEU A 342 1.94 -18.92 11.93
C LEU A 342 0.82 -17.88 12.10
N ASN A 343 -0.43 -18.33 12.25
CA ASN A 343 -1.59 -17.47 12.37
C ASN A 343 -2.40 -17.85 13.61
N VAL A 344 -2.90 -16.84 14.34
CA VAL A 344 -3.85 -17.04 15.44
C VAL A 344 -5.18 -16.36 15.12
N ARG A 345 -6.28 -17.10 15.30
CA ARG A 345 -7.66 -16.60 15.17
C ARG A 345 -8.42 -16.84 16.47
N MET A 346 -9.26 -15.89 16.85
CA MET A 346 -10.12 -16.00 18.02
C MET A 346 -11.57 -15.74 17.63
N ARG A 347 -12.48 -16.53 18.20
CA ARG A 347 -13.93 -16.33 18.11
C ARG A 347 -14.52 -16.33 19.51
N VAL A 348 -15.16 -15.22 19.87
CA VAL A 348 -15.90 -15.09 21.14
C VAL A 348 -17.37 -15.35 20.85
N MET A 349 -18.00 -16.19 21.68
CA MET A 349 -19.41 -16.59 21.59
C MET A 349 -20.10 -16.26 22.92
N PRO A 350 -21.44 -16.19 22.98
CA PRO A 350 -22.15 -15.90 24.24
C PRO A 350 -21.86 -16.89 25.37
N SER A 351 -21.52 -18.14 25.05
CA SER A 351 -21.30 -19.22 25.99
C SER A 351 -19.83 -19.60 26.21
N GLY A 352 -18.88 -18.91 25.57
CA GLY A 352 -17.47 -19.27 25.64
C GLY A 352 -16.62 -18.61 24.56
N PHE A 353 -15.37 -19.02 24.46
CA PHE A 353 -14.49 -18.56 23.39
C PHE A 353 -13.62 -19.70 22.84
N PHE A 354 -13.22 -19.53 21.59
CA PHE A 354 -12.40 -20.47 20.85
C PHE A 354 -11.20 -19.74 20.23
N ILE A 355 -10.00 -20.30 20.42
CA ILE A 355 -8.76 -19.80 19.82
C ILE A 355 -8.16 -20.91 18.98
N LEU A 356 -7.79 -20.59 17.75
CA LEU A 356 -7.06 -21.47 16.85
C LEU A 356 -5.72 -20.83 16.52
N LEU A 357 -4.64 -21.43 16.99
CA LEU A 357 -3.28 -21.17 16.53
C LEU A 357 -2.93 -22.22 15.48
N ARG A 358 -2.71 -21.78 14.24
CA ARG A 358 -2.37 -22.64 13.11
C ARG A 358 -0.98 -22.29 12.61
N PHE A 359 -0.07 -23.25 12.69
CA PHE A 359 1.19 -23.26 11.96
C PHE A 359 0.97 -24.03 10.65
N PHE A 360 1.27 -23.39 9.52
CA PHE A 360 1.21 -23.97 8.19
C PHE A 360 2.60 -23.90 7.56
N MET A 361 3.10 -25.04 7.11
CA MET A 361 4.35 -25.15 6.38
C MET A 361 4.09 -25.93 5.10
N ARG A 362 4.49 -25.36 3.97
CA ARG A 362 4.56 -26.01 2.68
C ARG A 362 6.01 -26.02 2.27
N VAL A 363 6.49 -27.13 1.74
CA VAL A 363 7.73 -27.23 0.99
C VAL A 363 7.35 -27.74 -0.39
N ASP A 364 7.50 -26.89 -1.40
CA ASP A 364 7.04 -27.13 -2.77
C ASP A 364 7.63 -28.44 -3.29
N ASN A 365 6.77 -29.32 -3.84
CA ASN A 365 7.10 -30.66 -4.34
C ASN A 365 7.66 -31.65 -3.29
N VAL A 366 7.74 -31.28 -2.01
CA VAL A 366 8.24 -32.15 -0.94
C VAL A 366 7.09 -32.52 -0.01
N MET A 367 6.65 -31.62 0.86
CA MET A 367 5.65 -31.94 1.88
C MET A 367 4.83 -30.74 2.34
N ILE A 368 3.66 -31.01 2.92
CA ILE A 368 2.82 -30.02 3.59
C ILE A 368 2.61 -30.48 5.03
N ARG A 369 2.77 -29.56 6.00
CA ARG A 369 2.54 -29.79 7.43
C ARG A 369 1.67 -28.69 8.01
N VAL A 370 0.70 -29.09 8.82
CA VAL A 370 -0.17 -28.22 9.60
C VAL A 370 -0.11 -28.63 11.06
N ASN A 371 0.24 -27.70 11.94
CA ASN A 371 0.06 -27.88 13.38
C ASN A 371 -1.03 -26.94 13.86
N ASP A 372 -2.11 -27.49 14.39
CA ASP A 372 -3.22 -26.75 14.98
C ASP A 372 -3.20 -26.90 16.49
N THR A 373 -3.17 -25.78 17.21
CA THR A 373 -3.48 -25.70 18.63
C THR A 373 -4.82 -25.01 18.79
N ARG A 374 -5.82 -25.76 19.27
CA ARG A 374 -7.18 -25.29 19.54
C ARG A 374 -7.34 -25.13 21.04
N LEU A 375 -7.74 -23.94 21.46
CA LEU A 375 -8.11 -23.64 22.84
C LEU A 375 -9.61 -23.39 22.90
N HIS A 376 -10.31 -24.11 23.77
CA HIS A 376 -11.75 -23.95 23.98
C HIS A 376 -12.05 -23.70 25.44
N TYR A 377 -12.77 -22.62 25.70
CA TYR A 377 -13.34 -22.29 27.01
C TYR A 377 -14.85 -22.20 26.91
N GLN A 378 -15.54 -22.76 27.90
CA GLN A 378 -16.99 -22.63 28.06
C GLN A 378 -17.28 -21.99 29.41
N ALA A 379 -18.20 -21.04 29.43
CA ALA A 379 -18.60 -20.33 30.64
C ALA A 379 -19.06 -21.31 31.74
N GLY A 380 -18.65 -21.04 32.98
CA GLY A 380 -18.96 -21.85 34.15
C GLY A 380 -18.03 -23.04 34.39
N LYS A 381 -17.08 -23.33 33.48
CA LYS A 381 -16.04 -24.33 33.73
C LYS A 381 -14.82 -23.69 34.41
N ASN A 382 -14.18 -24.45 35.30
CA ASN A 382 -12.90 -24.10 35.94
C ASN A 382 -11.69 -24.61 35.15
N TYR A 383 -11.85 -24.89 33.86
CA TYR A 383 -10.78 -25.38 33.00
C TYR A 383 -10.97 -24.93 31.55
N MET A 384 -9.86 -24.88 30.80
CA MET A 384 -9.85 -24.82 29.34
C MET A 384 -9.42 -26.17 28.76
N LEU A 385 -9.90 -26.47 27.57
CA LEU A 385 -9.40 -27.59 26.78
C LEU A 385 -8.40 -27.06 25.76
N ARG A 386 -7.22 -27.68 25.72
CA ARG A 386 -6.21 -27.47 24.70
C ARG A 386 -6.06 -28.74 23.89
N GLU A 387 -6.34 -28.67 22.60
CA GLU A 387 -6.15 -29.75 21.64
C GLU A 387 -5.03 -29.34 20.69
N PHE A 388 -3.99 -30.16 20.60
CA PHE A 388 -2.89 -29.99 19.67
C PHE A 388 -2.92 -31.11 18.65
N SER A 389 -2.95 -30.79 17.36
CA SER A 389 -2.88 -31.77 16.28
C SER A 389 -1.78 -31.41 15.28
N THR A 390 -1.05 -32.42 14.82
CA THR A 390 -0.10 -32.32 13.71
C THR A 390 -0.60 -33.19 12.58
N LYS A 391 -0.80 -32.58 11.41
CA LYS A 391 -1.13 -33.24 10.17
C LYS A 391 -0.03 -33.00 9.15
N ASP A 392 0.47 -34.06 8.50
CA ASP A 392 1.43 -33.91 7.41
C ASP A 392 1.36 -35.03 6.38
N ASP A 393 1.71 -34.68 5.14
CA ASP A 393 1.87 -35.62 4.03
C ASP A 393 2.91 -35.11 3.03
N GLN A 394 3.52 -36.04 2.30
CA GLN A 394 4.35 -35.73 1.15
C GLN A 394 3.45 -35.29 -0.02
N VAL A 395 3.88 -34.31 -0.82
CA VAL A 395 3.06 -33.75 -1.91
C VAL A 395 2.61 -34.84 -2.90
N LYS A 396 3.43 -35.86 -3.13
CA LYS A 396 3.13 -37.03 -3.99
C LYS A 396 1.93 -37.87 -3.51
N ASP A 397 1.64 -37.86 -2.21
CA ASP A 397 0.61 -38.72 -1.60
C ASP A 397 -0.73 -37.98 -1.43
N ILE A 398 -0.73 -36.65 -1.65
CA ILE A 398 -1.91 -35.79 -1.53
C ILE A 398 -2.73 -35.84 -2.82
N LYS A 399 -3.89 -36.51 -2.78
CA LYS A 399 -4.80 -36.67 -3.94
C LYS A 399 -5.78 -35.51 -4.11
N VAL A 400 -5.31 -34.26 -4.04
CA VAL A 400 -6.14 -33.08 -4.32
C VAL A 400 -5.47 -32.16 -5.33
N SER A 401 -6.24 -31.24 -5.90
CA SER A 401 -5.73 -30.33 -6.92
C SER A 401 -4.72 -29.33 -6.32
N PRO A 402 -3.62 -29.00 -7.05
CA PRO A 402 -2.55 -28.13 -6.54
C PRO A 402 -2.98 -26.73 -6.07
N HIS A 403 -4.11 -26.20 -6.57
CA HIS A 403 -4.63 -24.91 -6.12
C HIS A 403 -5.05 -24.90 -4.65
N LEU A 404 -5.34 -26.06 -4.05
CA LEU A 404 -5.65 -26.16 -2.63
C LEU A 404 -4.41 -26.12 -1.74
N PHE A 405 -3.20 -26.30 -2.30
CA PHE A 405 -1.96 -26.29 -1.52
C PHE A 405 -1.61 -24.89 -0.98
N THR A 406 -2.28 -23.85 -1.46
CA THR A 406 -2.13 -22.47 -0.98
C THR A 406 -3.14 -22.09 0.10
N ASP A 407 -4.19 -22.87 0.35
CA ASP A 407 -5.19 -22.56 1.39
C ASP A 407 -5.02 -23.49 2.60
N PRO A 408 -4.48 -22.99 3.73
CA PRO A 408 -4.30 -23.78 4.95
C PRO A 408 -5.59 -24.35 5.54
N ASN A 409 -6.75 -23.76 5.25
CA ASN A 409 -8.02 -24.22 5.83
C ASN A 409 -8.57 -25.43 5.11
N GLU A 410 -8.54 -25.43 3.78
CA GLU A 410 -9.00 -26.53 2.97
C GLU A 410 -8.02 -27.70 3.00
N ILE A 411 -6.71 -27.43 2.84
CA ILE A 411 -5.71 -28.50 2.76
C ILE A 411 -5.60 -29.30 4.06
N ALA A 412 -5.81 -28.67 5.22
CA ALA A 412 -5.76 -29.34 6.52
C ALA A 412 -6.80 -30.47 6.68
N ASN A 413 -7.88 -30.47 5.88
CA ASN A 413 -8.88 -31.52 5.88
C ASN A 413 -8.45 -32.76 5.08
N HIS A 414 -7.46 -32.60 4.20
CA HIS A 414 -6.96 -33.65 3.32
C HIS A 414 -5.64 -34.27 3.79
N LEU A 415 -4.99 -33.67 4.80
CA LEU A 415 -3.74 -34.17 5.37
C LEU A 415 -4.00 -35.25 6.43
N THR A 416 -3.13 -36.24 6.46
CA THR A 416 -3.12 -37.34 7.42
C THR A 416 -2.74 -36.83 8.81
N LEU A 417 -3.57 -37.15 9.81
CA LEU A 417 -3.30 -36.86 11.22
C LEU A 417 -2.17 -37.77 11.73
N ARG A 418 -1.07 -37.18 12.20
CA ARG A 418 0.10 -37.90 12.74
C ARG A 418 0.11 -37.93 14.27
N LYS A 419 -0.27 -36.82 14.88
CA LYS A 419 -0.23 -36.64 16.33
C LYS A 419 -1.44 -35.83 16.77
N GLU A 420 -2.05 -36.24 17.86
CA GLU A 420 -3.12 -35.53 18.52
C GLU A 420 -2.94 -35.63 20.03
N VAL A 421 -3.04 -34.51 20.73
CA VAL A 421 -2.85 -34.40 22.18
C VAL A 421 -3.97 -33.54 22.75
N PHE A 422 -4.61 -34.03 23.81
CA PHE A 422 -5.66 -33.32 24.52
C PHE A 422 -5.20 -33.04 25.95
N GLU A 423 -5.26 -31.77 26.34
CA GLU A 423 -4.86 -31.30 27.66
C GLU A 423 -6.00 -30.50 28.29
N LYS A 424 -6.19 -30.71 29.58
CA LYS A 424 -7.15 -29.97 30.40
C LYS A 424 -6.36 -28.97 31.25
N LEU A 425 -6.46 -27.69 30.92
CA LEU A 425 -5.82 -26.61 31.66
C LEU A 425 -6.74 -26.17 32.79
N GLN A 426 -6.54 -26.72 33.99
CA GLN A 426 -7.30 -26.33 35.18
C GLN A 426 -6.87 -24.94 35.66
N PHE A 427 -7.84 -24.14 36.10
CA PHE A 427 -7.55 -22.87 36.73
C PHE A 427 -7.17 -23.09 38.19
N PRO A 428 -6.27 -22.27 38.76
CA PRO A 428 -5.97 -22.33 40.18
C PRO A 428 -7.26 -22.06 40.98
N GLU A 429 -7.49 -22.86 42.02
CA GLU A 429 -8.58 -22.60 42.96
C GLU A 429 -8.28 -21.29 43.70
N THR A 430 -9.20 -20.34 43.65
CA THR A 430 -9.14 -19.15 44.51
C THR A 430 -9.37 -19.62 45.94
N SER A 431 -8.30 -19.63 46.76
CA SER A 431 -8.39 -19.88 48.19
C SER A 431 -9.17 -18.74 48.87
N SER A 432 -10.50 -18.85 48.85
CA SER A 432 -11.38 -18.04 49.69
C SER A 432 -11.69 -18.83 50.95
N ASP A 433 -10.70 -18.99 51.84
CA ASP A 433 -10.88 -19.42 53.22
C ASP A 433 -9.61 -19.11 54.02
N GLU A 434 -9.45 -17.84 54.41
CA GLU A 434 -8.71 -17.44 55.60
C GLU A 434 -9.10 -16.00 55.97
N LYS A 435 -10.21 -15.88 56.69
CA LYS A 435 -10.55 -14.79 57.62
C LYS A 435 -11.79 -15.19 58.40
N SER A 436 -11.57 -16.03 59.42
CA SER A 436 -12.42 -16.10 60.62
C SER A 436 -11.97 -15.06 61.63
#